data_AF-A0A4V3X803-F1
#
_entry.id   AF-A0A4V3X803-F1
#
_cell.length_a   1.000
_cell.length_b   1.000
_cell.length_c   1.000
_cell.angle_alpha   90.00
_cell.angle_beta   90.00
_cell.angle_gamma   90.00
#
_symmetry.space_group_name_H-M   'P 1'
#
loop_
_entity.id
_entity.type
_entity.pdbx_description
1 polymer ?
#
loop_
_entity_poly.entity_id
_entity_poly.type
_entity_poly.pdbx_seq_one_letter_code
_entity_poly.pdbx_strand_id
1 'polypeptide(L)'
;MKRFDRIGGVFLIAGALLFGLIHLAIAMYIPGRGTTISSERLFQTLYEMHGFVPYILSLIFMLLGVYFIFFMNEEKTDDTIQEQV
;
A
#
# COMPACT_ATOMS: atom_id res chain seq x y z
N MET A 1 -15.83 13.00 10.78
CA MET A 1 -15.05 12.11 9.90
C MET A 1 -16.02 11.24 9.15
N LYS A 2 -16.10 11.36 7.82
CA LYS A 2 -17.03 10.55 7.02
C LYS A 2 -16.56 9.09 7.11
N ARG A 3 -17.49 8.14 7.11
CA ARG A 3 -17.17 6.70 7.30
C ARG A 3 -16.20 6.18 6.23
N PHE A 4 -16.25 6.76 5.03
CA PHE A 4 -15.38 6.44 3.91
C PHE A 4 -13.92 6.89 4.13
N ASP A 5 -13.68 8.05 4.75
CA ASP A 5 -12.33 8.51 5.11
C ASP A 5 -11.63 7.54 6.06
N ARG A 6 -12.40 6.92 6.99
CA ARG A 6 -11.86 5.91 7.90
C ARG A 6 -11.48 4.63 7.17
N ILE A 7 -12.27 4.19 6.21
CA ILE A 7 -11.99 2.99 5.41
C ILE A 7 -10.77 3.23 4.52
N GLY A 8 -10.73 4.34 3.80
CA GLY A 8 -9.57 4.73 2.98
C GLY A 8 -8.30 4.88 3.81
N GLY A 9 -8.39 5.50 4.99
CA GLY A 9 -7.28 5.62 5.93
C GLY A 9 -6.76 4.27 6.43
N VAL A 10 -7.65 3.33 6.76
CA VAL A 10 -7.26 1.97 7.17
C VAL A 10 -6.58 1.22 6.03
N PHE A 11 -7.09 1.30 4.80
CA PHE A 11 -6.47 0.69 3.63
C PHE A 11 -5.09 1.26 3.33
N LEU A 12 -4.92 2.57 3.45
CA LEU A 12 -3.64 3.24 3.21
C LEU A 12 -2.60 2.85 4.28
N ILE A 13 -2.99 2.85 5.56
CA ILE A 13 -2.11 2.43 6.67
C ILE A 13 -1.77 0.94 6.55
N ALA A 14 -2.75 0.08 6.23
CA ALA A 14 -2.51 -1.34 6.04
C ALA A 14 -1.58 -1.61 4.86
N GLY A 15 -1.76 -0.91 3.73
CA GLY A 15 -0.87 -0.98 2.57
C GLY A 15 0.56 -0.54 2.90
N ALA A 16 0.72 0.57 3.61
CA ALA A 16 2.02 1.08 4.05
C ALA A 16 2.73 0.14 5.04
N LEU A 17 1.99 -0.43 5.99
CA LEU A 17 2.52 -1.43 6.91
C LEU A 17 2.97 -2.69 6.16
N LEU A 18 2.16 -3.19 5.23
CA LEU A 18 2.50 -4.36 4.44
C LEU A 18 3.75 -4.10 3.57
N PHE A 19 3.89 -2.89 3.02
CA PHE A 19 5.07 -2.46 2.27
C PHE A 19 6.33 -2.48 3.15
N GLY A 20 6.24 -1.89 4.34
CA GLY A 20 7.33 -1.84 5.31
C GLY A 20 7.75 -3.22 5.82
N LEU A 21 6.78 -4.10 6.07
CA LEU A 21 7.04 -5.47 6.52
C LEU A 21 7.79 -6.31 5.48
N ILE A 22 7.53 -6.09 4.18
CA ILE A 22 8.28 -6.77 3.12
C ILE A 22 9.72 -6.27 3.09
N HIS A 23 9.95 -4.96 3.19
CA HIS A 23 11.31 -4.41 3.25
C HIS A 23 12.06 -4.91 4.49
N LEU A 24 11.37 -5.02 5.63
CA LEU A 24 11.93 -5.59 6.85
C LEU A 24 12.25 -7.08 6.69
N ALA A 25 11.37 -7.86 6.07
CA ALA A 25 11.60 -9.28 5.79
C ALA A 25 12.84 -9.48 4.89
N ILE A 26 12.99 -8.65 3.84
CA ILE A 26 14.17 -8.67 2.98
C ILE A 26 15.43 -8.31 3.78
N ALA A 27 15.37 -7.26 4.61
CA ALA A 27 16.48 -6.85 5.46
C ALA A 27 16.89 -7.94 6.48
N MET A 28 15.95 -8.75 6.95
CA MET A 28 16.24 -9.91 7.81
C MET A 28 16.77 -11.12 7.04
N TYR A 29 16.45 -11.26 5.76
CA TYR A 29 16.89 -12.40 4.94
C TYR A 29 18.32 -12.24 4.41
N ILE A 30 18.70 -11.00 4.04
CA ILE A 30 20.03 -10.66 3.51
C ILE A 30 21.23 -10.99 4.43
N PRO A 31 21.20 -10.77 5.77
CA PRO A 31 22.38 -10.99 6.63
C PRO A 31 22.88 -12.44 6.63
N GLY A 32 22.11 -13.41 6.14
CA GLY A 32 22.56 -14.80 5.99
C GLY A 32 23.48 -15.09 4.80
N ARG A 33 23.69 -14.17 3.83
CA ARG A 33 24.31 -14.52 2.52
C ARG A 33 25.47 -13.64 2.02
N GLY A 34 26.16 -12.89 2.88
CA GLY A 34 27.41 -12.21 2.48
C GLY A 34 27.18 -11.03 1.53
N THR A 35 27.10 -9.86 2.15
CA THR A 35 27.34 -8.48 1.71
C THR A 35 27.53 -8.20 0.21
N THR A 36 26.40 -7.90 -0.47
CA THR A 36 26.20 -6.73 -1.34
C THR A 36 24.71 -6.68 -1.68
N ILE A 37 24.03 -5.57 -1.35
CA ILE A 37 22.61 -5.37 -1.68
C ILE A 37 22.58 -4.83 -3.11
N SER A 38 22.40 -5.72 -4.09
CA SER A 38 22.10 -5.34 -5.47
C SER A 38 20.60 -5.45 -5.74
N SER A 39 20.09 -4.67 -6.70
CA SER A 39 18.69 -4.75 -7.12
C SER A 39 18.29 -6.17 -7.55
N GLU A 40 19.20 -6.89 -8.23
CA GLU A 40 19.01 -8.30 -8.60
C GLU A 40 18.79 -9.21 -7.39
N ARG A 41 19.56 -9.03 -6.31
CA ARG A 41 19.40 -9.83 -5.09
C ARG A 41 18.11 -9.50 -4.33
N LEU A 42 17.63 -8.26 -4.40
CA LEU A 42 16.31 -7.91 -3.87
C LEU A 42 15.21 -8.69 -4.59
N PHE A 43 15.22 -8.69 -5.94
CA PHE A 43 14.26 -9.46 -6.73
C PHE A 43 14.36 -10.96 -6.48
N GLN A 44 15.58 -11.50 -6.39
CA GLN A 44 15.78 -12.92 -6.11
C GLN A 44 15.27 -13.30 -4.71
N THR A 45 15.56 -12.49 -3.70
CA THR A 45 15.05 -12.68 -2.33
C THR A 45 13.52 -12.60 -2.30
N LEU A 46 12.94 -11.65 -3.03
CA LEU A 46 11.49 -11.51 -3.14
C LEU A 46 10.83 -12.71 -3.82
N TYR A 47 11.49 -13.28 -4.82
CA TYR A 47 11.05 -14.50 -5.48
C TYR A 47 11.17 -15.72 -4.54
N GLU A 48 12.32 -15.89 -3.89
CA GLU A 48 12.57 -16.99 -2.93
C GLU A 48 11.61 -16.95 -1.73
N MET A 49 11.25 -15.76 -1.25
CA MET A 49 10.31 -15.59 -0.13
C MET A 49 8.83 -15.61 -0.56
N HIS A 50 8.54 -15.81 -1.86
CA HIS A 50 7.21 -15.61 -2.44
C HIS A 50 6.60 -14.24 -2.07
N GLY A 51 7.47 -13.25 -1.82
CA GLY A 51 7.14 -11.90 -1.37
C GLY A 51 6.48 -11.04 -2.45
N PHE A 52 6.44 -11.52 -3.70
CA PHE A 52 5.75 -10.86 -4.81
C PHE A 52 4.25 -10.68 -4.56
N VAL A 53 3.59 -11.69 -3.99
CA VAL A 53 2.16 -11.64 -3.69
C VAL A 53 1.84 -10.53 -2.68
N PRO A 54 2.44 -10.50 -1.47
CA PRO A 54 2.18 -9.42 -0.52
C PRO A 54 2.66 -8.05 -1.04
N TYR A 55 3.66 -8.00 -1.92
CA TYR A 55 4.14 -6.74 -2.50
C TYR A 55 3.13 -6.11 -3.46
N ILE A 56 2.59 -6.91 -4.39
CA ILE A 56 1.52 -6.46 -5.30
C ILE A 56 0.29 -6.08 -4.49
N LEU A 57 -0.06 -6.87 -3.46
CA LEU A 57 -1.22 -6.59 -2.62
C LEU A 57 -1.09 -5.28 -1.84
N SER A 58 0.12 -4.97 -1.36
CA SER A 58 0.44 -3.70 -0.70
C SER A 58 0.22 -2.51 -1.64
N LEU A 59 0.70 -2.59 -2.87
CA LEU A 59 0.49 -1.56 -3.90
C LEU A 59 -1.00 -1.34 -4.19
N ILE A 60 -1.76 -2.42 -4.35
CA ILE A 60 -3.21 -2.34 -4.58
C ILE A 60 -3.90 -1.67 -3.39
N PHE A 61 -3.56 -2.05 -2.16
CA PHE A 61 -4.16 -1.45 -0.95
C PHE A 61 -3.82 0.03 -0.81
N MET A 62 -2.59 0.43 -1.16
CA MET A 62 -2.17 1.83 -1.16
C MET A 62 -2.94 2.63 -2.21
N LEU A 63 -3.04 2.13 -3.44
CA LEU A 63 -3.76 2.77 -4.54
C LEU A 63 -5.26 2.89 -4.24
N LEU A 64 -5.88 1.82 -3.73
CA LEU A 64 -7.28 1.84 -3.32
C LEU A 64 -7.51 2.80 -2.14
N GLY A 65 -6.61 2.83 -1.16
CA GLY A 65 -6.68 3.76 -0.03
C GLY A 65 -6.64 5.22 -0.48
N VAL A 66 -5.69 5.57 -1.36
CA VAL A 66 -5.60 6.91 -1.96
C VAL A 66 -6.85 7.22 -2.79
N TYR A 67 -7.29 6.29 -3.64
CA TYR A 67 -8.49 6.46 -4.45
C TYR A 67 -9.74 6.73 -3.59
N PHE A 68 -9.96 5.95 -2.53
CA PHE A 68 -11.08 6.13 -1.60
C PHE A 68 -11.04 7.47 -0.87
N ILE A 69 -9.85 8.00 -0.54
CA ILE A 69 -9.72 9.29 0.15
C ILE A 69 -9.96 10.46 -0.81
N PHE A 70 -9.37 10.41 -2.00
CA PHE A 70 -9.39 11.54 -2.93
C PHE A 70 -10.63 11.56 -3.83
N PHE A 71 -10.98 10.45 -4.50
CA PHE A 71 -12.08 10.43 -5.46
C PHE A 71 -13.47 10.39 -4.82
N MET A 72 -13.64 9.68 -3.69
CA MET A 72 -14.93 9.62 -3.00
C MET A 72 -15.32 10.93 -2.29
N ASN A 73 -14.34 11.79 -1.99
CA ASN A 73 -14.62 13.05 -1.31
C ASN A 73 -15.08 14.16 -2.29
N GLU A 74 -14.75 14.04 -3.58
CA GLU A 74 -15.21 14.97 -4.61
C GLU A 74 -16.67 14.74 -5.01
N GLU A 75 -17.10 13.47 -5.13
CA GLU A 75 -18.49 13.12 -5.50
C GLU A 75 -19.51 13.69 -4.49
N LYS A 76 -19.14 13.74 -3.21
CA LYS A 76 -20.03 14.25 -2.15
C LYS A 76 -20.19 15.77 -2.08
N THR A 77 -19.42 16.53 -2.85
CA THR A 77 -19.51 18.00 -2.85
C THR A 77 -20.46 18.50 -3.94
N ASP A 78 -20.60 17.75 -5.04
CA ASP A 78 -21.47 18.11 -6.17
C ASP A 78 -22.96 17.93 -5.82
N ASP A 79 -23.31 16.87 -5.11
CA ASP A 79 -24.70 16.58 -4.70
C ASP A 79 -25.31 17.66 -3.78
N THR A 80 -24.49 18.33 -2.95
CA THR A 80 -24.97 19.42 -2.08
C THR A 80 -25.23 20.72 -2.82
N ILE A 81 -24.66 20.92 -4.01
CA ILE A 81 -24.88 22.14 -4.81
C ILE A 81 -26.17 22.00 -5.65
N GLN A 82 -26.52 20.80 -6.08
CA GLN A 82 -27.71 20.53 -6.90
C GLN A 82 -29.03 20.59 -6.09
N GLU A 83 -29.02 20.33 -4.78
CA GLU A 83 -30.24 20.40 -3.93
C GLU A 83 -30.62 21.84 -3.55
N GLN A 84 -29.77 22.82 -3.84
CA GLN A 84 -29.97 24.24 -3.50
C GLN A 84 -30.42 25.11 -4.68
N VAL A 85 -30.70 24.52 -5.86
CA VAL A 85 -31.16 25.22 -7.08
C VAL A 85 -32.58 24.82 -7.46
#